data_AF-A0A7Y3AU46-F1
#
_entry.id   AF-A0A7Y3AU46-F1
#
_cell.length_a   1.000
_cell.length_b   1.000
_cell.length_c   1.000
_cell.angle_alpha   90.00
_cell.angle_beta   90.00
_cell.angle_gamma   90.00
#
_symmetry.space_group_name_H-M   'P 1'
#
loop_
_entity.id
_entity.type
_entity.pdbx_description
1 polymer ?
#
loop_
_entity_poly.entity_id
_entity_poly.type
_entity_poly.pdbx_seq_one_letter_code
_entity_poly.pdbx_strand_id
1 'polypeptide(L)'
;IWKPRTRPGNFEGVGAIGLNWLQKVKEETGLKTATEVANKNHVDLALEHDVDLLWIGARSTVSPFIVQEIADALEGTDKIVLVKNPVNPDLSLWLGAVERLSKANIKKLGVIHRGFSTYEKTKYRNIPEWQMAIELQTKFPDLPLINDPSHISGNREMIFDISQTALDLNFDGLMIETHHDPDSAWSDAAQQVTPKKLVQIMEDLKIRKETDEEAEYNQKISNLRAQIDIIDNQLIDTLGKRMKVSDGIGELKRQRNVAVLQTNRWNSILGKMILEGESKGLSEEFVLRMFKAIHQESINHQEKIINAEALKK
;
A
#
# COMPACT_ATOMS: atom_id res chain seq x y z
N ILE A 1 3.72 -14.57 19.45
CA ILE A 1 4.86 -14.88 20.33
C ILE A 1 5.30 -13.62 21.06
N TRP A 2 5.82 -12.64 20.32
CA TRP A 2 6.10 -11.28 20.81
C TRP A 2 5.08 -10.31 20.22
N LYS A 3 4.58 -9.36 21.02
CA LYS A 3 3.62 -8.34 20.55
C LYS A 3 4.16 -6.94 20.85
N PRO A 4 4.48 -6.13 19.83
CA PRO A 4 4.90 -4.74 20.04
C PRO A 4 3.68 -3.89 20.43
N ARG A 5 3.48 -3.67 21.74
CA ARG A 5 2.36 -2.86 22.26
C ARG A 5 2.75 -1.39 22.38
N THR A 6 1.86 -0.52 21.91
CA THR A 6 2.04 0.94 22.00
C THR A 6 1.98 1.45 23.44
N ARG A 7 1.16 0.83 24.29
CA ARG A 7 1.03 1.21 25.71
C ARG A 7 1.53 0.05 26.59
N PRO A 8 2.40 0.32 27.59
CA PRO A 8 2.80 -0.65 28.59
C PRO A 8 1.59 -1.24 29.34
N GLY A 9 1.75 -2.44 29.90
CA GLY A 9 0.73 -3.10 30.72
C GLY A 9 -0.39 -3.83 29.95
N ASN A 10 -0.34 -3.79 28.61
CA ASN A 10 -1.12 -4.70 27.79
C ASN A 10 -0.39 -6.03 27.61
N PHE A 11 -1.09 -7.07 27.14
CA PHE A 11 -0.45 -8.35 26.80
C PHE A 11 0.67 -8.17 25.74
N GLU A 12 1.91 -8.44 26.15
CA GLU A 12 3.15 -8.26 25.36
C GLU A 12 3.53 -9.51 24.57
N GLY A 13 2.71 -10.56 24.66
CA GLY A 13 3.02 -11.87 24.14
C GLY A 13 3.53 -12.82 25.22
N VAL A 14 3.48 -14.12 24.93
CA VAL A 14 3.97 -15.17 25.84
C VAL A 14 5.50 -15.36 25.78
N GLY A 15 6.17 -14.66 24.86
CA GLY A 15 7.62 -14.80 24.65
C GLY A 15 8.01 -16.18 24.14
N ALA A 16 9.28 -16.55 24.36
CA ALA A 16 9.89 -17.75 23.81
C ALA A 16 9.14 -19.06 24.12
N ILE A 17 8.41 -19.13 25.24
CA ILE A 17 7.60 -20.31 25.61
C ILE A 17 6.58 -20.66 24.51
N GLY A 18 6.05 -19.65 23.81
CA GLY A 18 5.09 -19.90 22.72
C GLY A 18 5.71 -20.56 21.48
N LEU A 19 7.04 -20.57 21.33
CA LEU A 19 7.70 -21.26 20.21
C LEU A 19 7.53 -22.78 20.34
N ASN A 20 7.57 -23.31 21.57
CA ASN A 20 7.24 -24.72 21.84
C ASN A 20 5.81 -25.06 21.42
N TRP A 21 4.87 -24.11 21.53
CA TRP A 21 3.50 -24.31 21.07
C TRP A 21 3.42 -24.37 19.54
N LEU A 22 4.21 -23.54 18.83
CA LEU A 22 4.28 -23.60 17.38
C LEU A 22 4.86 -24.94 16.90
N GLN A 23 5.94 -25.43 17.54
CA GLN A 23 6.49 -26.76 17.23
C GLN A 23 5.46 -27.86 17.40
N LYS A 24 4.73 -27.86 18.52
CA LYS A 24 3.63 -28.80 18.76
C LYS A 24 2.54 -28.71 17.68
N VAL A 25 2.14 -27.50 17.28
CA VAL A 25 1.16 -27.31 16.19
C VAL A 25 1.69 -27.87 14.87
N LYS A 26 2.95 -27.64 14.55
CA LYS A 26 3.61 -28.19 13.35
C LYS A 26 3.59 -29.71 13.36
N GLU A 27 3.96 -30.32 14.48
CA GLU A 27 3.95 -31.77 14.68
C GLU A 27 2.54 -32.39 14.54
N GLU A 28 1.53 -31.75 15.13
CA GLU A 28 0.16 -32.27 15.13
C GLU A 28 -0.58 -32.06 13.81
N THR A 29 -0.32 -30.95 13.11
CA THR A 29 -1.12 -30.54 11.92
C THR A 29 -0.37 -30.71 10.60
N GLY A 30 0.96 -30.79 10.63
CA GLY A 30 1.81 -30.75 9.43
C GLY A 30 1.85 -29.38 8.73
N LEU A 31 1.17 -28.35 9.27
CA LEU A 31 1.16 -27.01 8.70
C LEU A 31 2.47 -26.27 9.01
N LYS A 32 2.90 -25.43 8.07
CA LYS A 32 4.01 -24.50 8.29
C LYS A 32 3.66 -23.49 9.37
N THR A 33 4.65 -23.16 10.18
CA THR A 33 4.53 -22.18 11.27
C THR A 33 5.17 -20.86 10.89
N ALA A 34 4.60 -19.77 11.40
CA ALA A 34 5.10 -18.44 11.14
C ALA A 34 5.15 -17.59 12.41
N THR A 35 6.11 -16.68 12.53
CA THR A 35 6.14 -15.70 13.63
C THR A 35 6.78 -14.36 13.27
N GLU A 36 6.40 -13.31 14.00
CA GLU A 36 7.01 -11.99 13.89
C GLU A 36 8.39 -11.99 14.55
N VAL A 37 9.38 -11.41 13.90
CA VAL A 37 10.70 -11.12 14.49
C VAL A 37 10.95 -9.62 14.45
N ALA A 38 11.58 -9.10 15.50
CA ALA A 38 11.76 -7.65 15.68
C ALA A 38 13.19 -7.24 16.08
N ASN A 39 14.07 -8.21 16.36
CA ASN A 39 15.47 -8.05 16.73
C ASN A 39 16.20 -9.38 16.50
N LYS A 40 17.54 -9.39 16.66
CA LYS A 40 18.37 -10.58 16.50
C LYS A 40 17.93 -11.74 17.41
N ASN A 41 17.65 -11.49 18.69
CA ASN A 41 17.29 -12.54 19.64
C ASN A 41 16.00 -13.27 19.25
N HIS A 42 15.02 -12.57 18.66
CA HIS A 42 13.80 -13.21 18.14
C HIS A 42 14.11 -14.12 16.95
N VAL A 43 15.03 -13.69 16.07
CA VAL A 43 15.49 -14.50 14.92
C VAL A 43 16.17 -15.77 15.43
N ASP A 44 17.18 -15.63 16.29
CA ASP A 44 17.95 -16.75 16.83
C ASP A 44 17.02 -17.82 17.43
N LEU A 45 16.08 -17.40 18.29
CA LEU A 45 15.10 -18.30 18.92
C LEU A 45 14.15 -18.93 17.89
N ALA A 46 13.65 -18.17 16.91
CA ALA A 46 12.75 -18.72 15.92
C ALA A 46 13.44 -19.75 15.01
N LEU A 47 14.74 -19.58 14.73
CA LEU A 47 15.56 -20.54 14.01
C LEU A 47 15.83 -21.80 14.84
N GLU A 48 16.19 -21.65 16.12
CA GLU A 48 16.39 -22.77 17.06
C GLU A 48 15.15 -23.66 17.15
N HIS A 49 13.96 -23.06 17.14
CA HIS A 49 12.68 -23.77 17.20
C HIS A 49 12.11 -24.18 15.83
N ASP A 50 12.89 -24.10 14.76
CA ASP A 50 12.50 -24.51 13.39
C ASP A 50 11.18 -23.89 12.88
N VAL A 51 10.96 -22.60 13.16
CA VAL A 51 9.86 -21.83 12.55
C VAL A 51 10.09 -21.73 11.04
N ASP A 52 9.06 -21.96 10.22
CA ASP A 52 9.20 -22.06 8.76
C ASP A 52 9.27 -20.71 8.05
N LEU A 53 8.53 -19.73 8.57
CA LEU A 53 8.39 -18.39 8.00
C LEU A 53 8.53 -17.33 9.08
N LEU A 54 9.35 -16.32 8.81
CA LEU A 54 9.54 -15.18 9.69
C LEU A 54 8.99 -13.93 8.98
N TRP A 55 8.32 -13.05 9.72
CA TRP A 55 7.99 -11.73 9.16
C TRP A 55 8.54 -10.59 10.00
N ILE A 56 8.95 -9.53 9.33
CA ILE A 56 9.32 -8.26 9.94
C ILE A 56 8.06 -7.41 10.06
N GLY A 57 7.71 -7.03 11.29
CA GLY A 57 6.53 -6.22 11.57
C GLY A 57 6.65 -4.78 11.06
N ALA A 58 5.50 -4.14 10.78
CA ALA A 58 5.44 -2.79 10.20
C ALA A 58 6.19 -1.71 11.02
N ARG A 59 6.27 -1.89 12.35
CA ARG A 59 7.02 -0.97 13.24
C ARG A 59 8.53 -1.24 13.26
N SER A 60 8.97 -2.43 12.89
CA SER A 60 10.39 -2.74 12.73
C SER A 60 10.89 -2.31 11.36
N THR A 61 10.05 -2.44 10.32
CA THR A 61 10.35 -1.99 8.95
C THR A 61 10.75 -0.51 8.88
N VAL A 62 10.24 0.34 9.79
CA VAL A 62 10.58 1.78 9.77
C VAL A 62 12.03 2.09 10.14
N SER A 63 12.77 1.14 10.71
CA SER A 63 14.14 1.34 11.17
C SER A 63 15.13 0.55 10.30
N PRO A 64 15.92 1.22 9.44
CA PRO A 64 16.96 0.55 8.65
C PRO A 64 17.98 -0.20 9.50
N PHE A 65 18.26 0.26 10.73
CA PHE A 65 19.16 -0.43 11.66
C PHE A 65 18.58 -1.76 12.15
N ILE A 66 17.29 -1.78 12.53
CA ILE A 66 16.63 -3.01 12.97
C ILE A 66 16.52 -4.00 11.83
N VAL A 67 16.15 -3.53 10.62
CA VAL A 67 16.08 -4.40 9.45
C VAL A 67 17.47 -4.97 9.10
N GLN A 68 18.53 -4.17 9.21
CA GLN A 68 19.89 -4.65 9.00
C GLN A 68 20.28 -5.71 10.04
N GLU A 69 20.03 -5.46 11.33
CA GLU A 69 20.30 -6.42 12.40
C GLU A 69 19.57 -7.75 12.17
N ILE A 70 18.30 -7.70 11.77
CA ILE A 70 17.51 -8.89 11.43
C ILE A 70 18.08 -9.59 10.18
N ALA A 71 18.48 -8.83 9.15
CA ALA A 71 19.06 -9.40 7.94
C ALA A 71 20.37 -10.14 8.22
N ASP A 72 21.25 -9.55 9.02
CA ASP A 72 22.52 -10.16 9.43
C ASP A 72 22.29 -11.43 10.26
N ALA A 73 21.27 -11.43 11.14
CA ALA A 73 20.88 -12.61 11.92
C ALA A 73 20.28 -13.74 11.08
N LEU A 74 19.69 -13.42 9.92
CA LEU A 74 19.09 -14.37 8.99
C LEU A 74 20.08 -14.89 7.93
N GLU A 75 21.31 -14.36 7.90
CA GLU A 75 22.31 -14.73 6.91
C GLU A 75 22.57 -16.24 6.91
N GLY A 76 22.59 -16.83 5.71
CA GLY A 76 22.82 -18.27 5.53
C GLY A 76 21.62 -19.16 5.83
N THR A 77 20.49 -18.62 6.26
CA THR A 77 19.26 -19.39 6.46
C THR A 77 18.53 -19.65 5.14
N ASP A 78 17.74 -20.72 5.09
CA ASP A 78 16.83 -21.04 3.96
C ASP A 78 15.35 -20.80 4.32
N LYS A 79 15.11 -19.98 5.36
CA LYS A 79 13.77 -19.64 5.84
C LYS A 79 13.07 -18.67 4.90
N ILE A 80 11.74 -18.71 4.89
CA ILE A 80 10.93 -17.73 4.17
C ILE A 80 10.87 -16.46 5.03
N VAL A 81 11.16 -15.30 4.44
CA VAL A 81 11.16 -14.03 5.16
C VAL A 81 10.23 -13.05 4.44
N LEU A 82 9.22 -12.58 5.17
CA LEU A 82 8.27 -11.59 4.66
C LEU A 82 8.46 -10.23 5.35
N VAL A 83 8.29 -9.13 4.61
CA VAL A 83 8.39 -7.78 5.18
C VAL A 83 7.06 -7.05 5.08
N LYS A 84 6.46 -6.69 6.23
CA LYS A 84 5.30 -5.79 6.25
C LYS A 84 5.70 -4.39 5.80
N ASN A 85 4.85 -3.70 5.05
CA ASN A 85 5.08 -2.28 4.74
C ASN A 85 5.25 -1.46 6.02
N PRO A 86 6.03 -0.37 5.98
CA PRO A 86 6.18 0.54 7.11
C PRO A 86 4.83 1.14 7.52
N VAL A 87 4.71 1.55 8.78
CA VAL A 87 3.45 2.16 9.27
C VAL A 87 3.13 3.50 8.60
N ASN A 88 4.14 4.23 8.12
CA ASN A 88 3.99 5.45 7.34
C ASN A 88 4.07 5.16 5.83
N PRO A 89 3.36 5.91 4.98
CA PRO A 89 3.38 5.73 3.52
C PRO A 89 4.72 6.19 2.92
N ASP A 90 5.76 5.38 3.13
CA ASP A 90 7.10 5.58 2.59
C ASP A 90 7.54 4.33 1.81
N LEU A 91 7.43 4.43 0.48
CA LEU A 91 7.82 3.36 -0.42
C LEU A 91 9.32 3.09 -0.37
N SER A 92 10.15 4.13 -0.23
CA SER A 92 11.61 3.99 -0.21
C SER A 92 12.07 3.14 0.98
N LEU A 93 11.41 3.31 2.12
CA LEU A 93 11.69 2.54 3.32
C LEU A 93 11.30 1.07 3.17
N TRP A 94 10.19 0.79 2.49
CA TRP A 94 9.77 -0.59 2.21
C TRP A 94 10.71 -1.28 1.22
N LEU A 95 11.06 -0.62 0.12
CA LEU A 95 12.02 -1.13 -0.88
C LEU A 95 13.39 -1.36 -0.24
N GLY A 96 13.87 -0.42 0.57
CA GLY A 96 15.15 -0.53 1.28
C GLY A 96 15.20 -1.72 2.24
N ALA A 97 14.07 -2.12 2.84
CA ALA A 97 14.02 -3.32 3.66
C ALA A 97 14.17 -4.61 2.83
N VAL A 98 13.52 -4.68 1.68
CA VAL A 98 13.66 -5.80 0.72
C VAL A 98 15.10 -5.91 0.23
N GLU A 99 15.71 -4.78 -0.17
CA GLU A 99 17.08 -4.73 -0.67
C GLU A 99 18.11 -5.17 0.38
N ARG A 100 17.90 -4.84 1.66
CA ARG A 100 18.79 -5.28 2.76
C ARG A 100 18.76 -6.79 2.93
N LEU A 101 17.57 -7.37 2.98
CA LEU A 101 17.43 -8.82 3.08
C LEU A 101 17.98 -9.55 1.85
N SER A 102 17.76 -8.98 0.65
CA SER A 102 18.32 -9.52 -0.58
C SER A 102 19.87 -9.48 -0.57
N LYS A 103 20.47 -8.38 -0.08
CA LYS A 103 21.93 -8.27 0.10
C LYS A 103 22.50 -9.24 1.13
N ALA A 104 21.73 -9.61 2.14
CA ALA A 104 22.06 -10.69 3.08
C ALA A 104 21.83 -12.10 2.49
N ASN A 105 21.61 -12.19 1.17
CA ASN A 105 21.45 -13.43 0.41
C ASN A 105 20.24 -14.27 0.84
N ILE A 106 19.19 -13.64 1.37
CA ILE A 106 17.92 -14.29 1.63
C ILE A 106 17.18 -14.52 0.31
N LYS A 107 17.00 -15.79 -0.06
CA LYS A 107 16.46 -16.18 -1.37
C LYS A 107 14.93 -16.25 -1.41
N LYS A 108 14.29 -16.56 -0.28
CA LYS A 108 12.85 -16.74 -0.17
C LYS A 108 12.21 -15.51 0.48
N LEU A 109 12.15 -14.44 -0.30
CA LEU A 109 11.61 -13.15 0.14
C LEU A 109 10.19 -12.94 -0.37
N GLY A 110 9.43 -12.16 0.39
CA GLY A 110 8.15 -11.62 -0.02
C GLY A 110 7.77 -10.43 0.85
N VAL A 111 6.63 -9.83 0.56
CA VAL A 111 6.16 -8.63 1.24
C VAL A 111 4.70 -8.76 1.64
N ILE A 112 4.33 -8.06 2.71
CA ILE A 112 2.98 -8.07 3.25
C ILE A 112 2.46 -6.63 3.27
N HIS A 113 1.41 -6.38 2.52
CA HIS A 113 0.71 -5.10 2.56
C HIS A 113 -0.37 -5.12 3.64
N ARG A 114 -0.29 -4.20 4.60
CA ARG A 114 -1.16 -4.09 5.78
C ARG A 114 -1.73 -2.68 5.98
N GLY A 115 -1.64 -1.85 4.94
CA GLY A 115 -2.03 -0.45 4.95
C GLY A 115 -1.12 0.44 5.80
N PHE A 116 -1.40 1.74 5.79
CA PHE A 116 -0.62 2.78 6.46
C PHE A 116 -1.44 3.52 7.52
N SER A 117 -0.79 3.89 8.61
CA SER A 117 -1.38 4.63 9.70
C SER A 117 -1.72 6.06 9.27
N THR A 118 -2.86 6.56 9.75
CA THR A 118 -3.32 7.94 9.57
C THR A 118 -3.72 8.51 10.93
N TYR A 119 -3.62 9.83 11.08
CA TYR A 119 -4.16 10.55 12.24
C TYR A 119 -5.66 10.83 12.08
N GLU A 120 -6.18 10.77 10.86
CA GLU A 120 -7.58 11.05 10.56
C GLU A 120 -8.47 9.85 10.87
N LYS A 121 -9.68 10.12 11.38
CA LYS A 121 -10.65 9.06 11.62
C LYS A 121 -11.24 8.62 10.29
N THR A 122 -10.86 7.44 9.83
CA THR A 122 -11.42 6.82 8.62
C THR A 122 -12.21 5.56 8.97
N LYS A 123 -12.87 4.95 7.98
CA LYS A 123 -13.47 3.62 8.15
C LYS A 123 -12.43 2.52 8.37
N TYR A 124 -11.19 2.73 7.92
CA TYR A 124 -10.08 1.79 8.08
C TYR A 124 -9.24 2.09 9.33
N ARG A 125 -8.64 1.06 9.93
CA ARG A 125 -7.61 1.23 10.96
C ARG A 125 -6.30 1.70 10.33
N ASN A 126 -5.95 1.18 9.15
CA ASN A 126 -4.84 1.64 8.35
C ASN A 126 -5.33 1.83 6.90
N ILE A 127 -5.11 3.01 6.33
CA ILE A 127 -5.53 3.33 4.96
C ILE A 127 -4.76 2.39 4.02
N PRO A 128 -5.42 1.66 3.11
CA PRO A 128 -4.73 0.73 2.23
C PRO A 128 -3.64 1.42 1.40
N GLU A 129 -3.93 2.54 0.74
CA GLU A 129 -3.02 3.15 -0.25
C GLU A 129 -2.51 2.09 -1.26
N TRP A 130 -3.44 1.37 -1.90
CA TRP A 130 -3.16 0.27 -2.82
C TRP A 130 -2.10 0.59 -3.88
N GLN A 131 -2.10 1.85 -4.34
CA GLN A 131 -1.13 2.36 -5.30
C GLN A 131 0.33 2.14 -4.87
N MET A 132 0.63 2.24 -3.57
CA MET A 132 1.98 2.01 -3.06
C MET A 132 2.42 0.56 -3.22
N ALA A 133 1.50 -0.39 -3.06
CA ALA A 133 1.80 -1.81 -3.25
C ALA A 133 1.99 -2.15 -4.74
N ILE A 134 1.20 -1.54 -5.62
CA ILE A 134 1.32 -1.65 -7.08
C ILE A 134 2.67 -1.07 -7.57
N GLU A 135 3.06 0.09 -7.03
CA GLU A 135 4.37 0.70 -7.34
C GLU A 135 5.54 -0.16 -6.85
N LEU A 136 5.39 -0.85 -5.72
CA LEU A 136 6.38 -1.82 -5.25
C LEU A 136 6.52 -3.00 -6.22
N GLN A 137 5.41 -3.62 -6.63
CA GLN A 137 5.42 -4.72 -7.61
C GLN A 137 6.01 -4.27 -8.95
N THR A 138 5.79 -3.03 -9.38
CA THR A 138 6.40 -2.51 -10.62
C THR A 138 7.94 -2.53 -10.54
N LYS A 139 8.52 -2.34 -9.35
CA LYS A 139 9.97 -2.39 -9.13
C LYS A 139 10.49 -3.80 -8.87
N PHE A 140 9.67 -4.64 -8.25
CA PHE A 140 9.99 -6.04 -7.92
C PHE A 140 8.87 -6.96 -8.40
N PRO A 141 8.77 -7.23 -9.72
CA PRO A 141 7.63 -7.94 -10.31
C PRO A 141 7.50 -9.39 -9.86
N ASP A 142 8.63 -10.04 -9.56
CA ASP A 142 8.66 -11.45 -9.14
C ASP A 142 8.56 -11.62 -7.62
N LEU A 143 8.44 -10.53 -6.85
CA LEU A 143 8.42 -10.58 -5.40
C LEU A 143 6.98 -10.87 -4.90
N PRO A 144 6.73 -12.01 -4.22
CA PRO A 144 5.42 -12.33 -3.70
C PRO A 144 4.87 -11.23 -2.79
N LEU A 145 3.66 -10.77 -3.07
CA LEU A 145 2.96 -9.73 -2.34
C LEU A 145 1.63 -10.25 -1.81
N ILE A 146 1.52 -10.36 -0.49
CA ILE A 146 0.28 -10.77 0.18
C ILE A 146 -0.37 -9.61 0.92
N ASN A 147 -1.68 -9.68 1.12
CA ASN A 147 -2.45 -8.66 1.84
C ASN A 147 -2.83 -9.09 3.26
N ASP A 148 -2.75 -8.19 4.22
CA ASP A 148 -3.20 -8.36 5.60
C ASP A 148 -4.47 -7.51 5.82
N PRO A 149 -5.66 -8.06 5.49
CA PRO A 149 -6.91 -7.34 5.58
C PRO A 149 -7.30 -7.06 7.04
N SER A 150 -6.91 -7.93 7.99
CA SER A 150 -7.23 -7.77 9.42
C SER A 150 -6.61 -6.51 10.00
N HIS A 151 -5.38 -6.19 9.64
CA HIS A 151 -4.73 -4.97 10.10
C HIS A 151 -5.15 -3.72 9.34
N ILE A 152 -5.53 -3.84 8.05
CA ILE A 152 -6.12 -2.73 7.29
C ILE A 152 -7.47 -2.35 7.88
N SER A 153 -8.36 -3.32 8.05
CA SER A 153 -9.72 -3.09 8.56
C SER A 153 -9.70 -2.61 10.01
N GLY A 154 -8.99 -3.33 10.88
CA GLY A 154 -9.16 -3.25 12.33
C GLY A 154 -10.53 -3.70 12.84
N ASN A 155 -11.33 -4.36 11.99
CA ASN A 155 -12.60 -4.99 12.36
C ASN A 155 -12.90 -6.22 11.50
N ARG A 156 -13.82 -7.08 11.95
CA ARG A 156 -14.19 -8.33 11.25
C ARG A 156 -15.05 -8.10 10.00
N GLU A 157 -15.83 -7.03 9.96
CA GLU A 157 -16.86 -6.79 8.93
C GLU A 157 -16.25 -6.52 7.55
N MET A 158 -15.15 -5.78 7.48
CA MET A 158 -14.53 -5.38 6.21
C MET A 158 -13.49 -6.39 5.68
N ILE A 159 -13.23 -7.49 6.38
CA ILE A 159 -12.16 -8.44 6.00
C ILE A 159 -12.43 -9.03 4.62
N PHE A 160 -13.68 -9.40 4.32
CA PHE A 160 -14.04 -9.94 3.02
C PHE A 160 -13.78 -8.93 1.90
N ASP A 161 -14.31 -7.71 2.02
CA ASP A 161 -14.20 -6.69 0.96
C ASP A 161 -12.74 -6.31 0.67
N ILE A 162 -11.91 -6.19 1.72
CA ILE A 162 -10.48 -5.87 1.56
C ILE A 162 -9.73 -7.06 0.95
N SER A 163 -10.06 -8.30 1.36
CA SER A 163 -9.49 -9.51 0.78
C SER A 163 -9.83 -9.63 -0.70
N GLN A 164 -11.08 -9.40 -1.08
CA GLN A 164 -11.52 -9.44 -2.48
C GLN A 164 -10.85 -8.33 -3.29
N THR A 165 -10.70 -7.13 -2.72
CA THR A 165 -9.97 -6.03 -3.37
C THR A 165 -8.52 -6.40 -3.64
N ALA A 166 -7.84 -7.04 -2.68
CA ALA A 166 -6.46 -7.48 -2.87
C ALA A 166 -6.34 -8.53 -3.99
N LEU A 167 -7.24 -9.51 -4.05
CA LEU A 167 -7.26 -10.50 -5.14
C LEU A 167 -7.60 -9.86 -6.50
N ASP A 168 -8.52 -8.89 -6.54
CA ASP A 168 -8.86 -8.13 -7.75
C ASP A 168 -7.68 -7.27 -8.25
N LEU A 169 -6.71 -6.97 -7.37
CA LEU A 169 -5.45 -6.30 -7.68
C LEU A 169 -4.28 -7.29 -7.86
N ASN A 170 -4.57 -8.59 -8.04
CA ASN A 170 -3.60 -9.66 -8.28
C ASN A 170 -2.54 -9.83 -7.17
N PHE A 171 -2.94 -9.65 -5.90
CA PHE A 171 -2.10 -10.06 -4.78
C PHE A 171 -2.00 -11.60 -4.72
N ASP A 172 -0.82 -12.11 -4.37
CA ASP A 172 -0.50 -13.54 -4.37
C ASP A 172 -1.13 -14.33 -3.22
N GLY A 173 -1.67 -13.64 -2.21
CA GLY A 173 -2.26 -14.28 -1.05
C GLY A 173 -2.76 -13.33 0.03
N LEU A 174 -3.24 -13.91 1.13
CA LEU A 174 -3.87 -13.21 2.24
C LEU A 174 -3.29 -13.66 3.60
N MET A 175 -3.22 -12.75 4.56
CA MET A 175 -2.87 -12.99 5.96
C MET A 175 -4.03 -12.53 6.85
N ILE A 176 -4.87 -13.47 7.30
CA ILE A 176 -6.09 -13.18 8.08
C ILE A 176 -5.92 -13.68 9.50
N GLU A 177 -6.24 -12.83 10.49
CA GLU A 177 -6.23 -13.23 11.90
C GLU A 177 -7.51 -14.00 12.27
N THR A 178 -7.35 -15.13 12.94
CA THR A 178 -8.45 -15.98 13.43
C THR A 178 -8.28 -16.33 14.90
N HIS A 179 -9.39 -16.43 15.64
CA HIS A 179 -9.43 -16.89 17.03
C HIS A 179 -10.67 -17.75 17.25
N HIS A 180 -10.58 -18.80 18.08
CA HIS A 180 -11.74 -19.66 18.36
C HIS A 180 -12.86 -18.89 19.11
N ASP A 181 -12.47 -17.93 19.95
CA ASP A 181 -13.37 -17.01 20.68
C ASP A 181 -12.84 -15.56 20.60
N PRO A 182 -13.09 -14.86 19.48
CA PRO A 182 -12.46 -13.58 19.20
C PRO A 182 -12.71 -12.47 20.23
N ASP A 183 -13.82 -12.47 20.95
CA ASP A 183 -14.15 -11.42 21.92
C ASP A 183 -13.35 -11.56 23.23
N SER A 184 -12.87 -12.76 23.54
CA SER A 184 -11.99 -13.04 24.69
C SER A 184 -10.48 -12.93 24.35
N ALA A 185 -10.12 -12.57 23.11
CA ALA A 185 -8.72 -12.52 22.69
C ALA A 185 -7.93 -11.39 23.38
N TRP A 186 -6.71 -11.69 23.85
CA TRP A 186 -5.86 -10.74 24.60
C TRP A 186 -5.22 -9.63 23.74
N SER A 187 -5.28 -9.77 22.42
CA SER A 187 -4.83 -8.79 21.45
C SER A 187 -5.81 -8.82 20.29
N ASP A 188 -6.03 -7.66 19.64
CA ASP A 188 -6.64 -7.61 18.31
C ASP A 188 -8.02 -8.29 18.22
N ALA A 189 -8.78 -8.27 19.32
CA ALA A 189 -10.07 -8.93 19.43
C ALA A 189 -10.99 -8.52 18.26
N ALA A 190 -11.20 -7.22 18.08
CA ALA A 190 -12.16 -6.66 17.13
C ALA A 190 -12.00 -7.11 15.66
N GLN A 191 -10.80 -7.52 15.23
CA GLN A 191 -10.51 -7.91 13.85
C GLN A 191 -10.31 -9.42 13.64
N GLN A 192 -10.23 -10.24 14.68
CA GLN A 192 -10.08 -11.68 14.52
C GLN A 192 -11.40 -12.33 14.13
N VAL A 193 -11.46 -13.09 13.04
CA VAL A 193 -12.65 -13.88 12.69
C VAL A 193 -12.64 -15.23 13.40
N THR A 194 -13.79 -15.90 13.47
CA THR A 194 -13.82 -17.31 13.90
C THR A 194 -13.34 -18.23 12.78
N PRO A 195 -12.85 -19.45 13.07
CA PRO A 195 -12.48 -20.41 12.03
C PRO A 195 -13.62 -20.71 11.05
N LYS A 196 -14.86 -20.82 11.55
CA LYS A 196 -16.04 -21.01 10.70
C LYS A 196 -16.24 -19.84 9.74
N LYS A 197 -16.05 -18.60 10.20
CA LYS A 197 -16.18 -17.42 9.34
C LYS A 197 -15.02 -17.32 8.34
N LEU A 198 -13.81 -17.74 8.72
CA LEU A 198 -12.67 -17.83 7.80
C LEU A 198 -12.97 -18.80 6.65
N VAL A 199 -13.52 -19.99 6.93
CA VAL A 199 -13.93 -20.94 5.88
C VAL A 199 -14.95 -20.31 4.93
N GLN A 200 -15.98 -19.64 5.46
CA GLN A 200 -16.94 -18.93 4.62
C GLN A 200 -16.29 -17.85 3.75
N ILE A 201 -15.35 -17.07 4.30
CA ILE A 201 -14.61 -16.07 3.51
C ILE A 201 -13.86 -16.74 2.37
N MET A 202 -13.17 -17.86 2.62
CA MET A 202 -12.43 -18.59 1.58
C MET A 202 -13.34 -19.14 0.48
N GLU A 203 -14.55 -19.60 0.81
CA GLU A 203 -15.53 -20.07 -0.16
C GLU A 203 -16.12 -18.93 -0.99
N ASP A 204 -16.34 -17.77 -0.39
CA ASP A 204 -16.97 -16.61 -1.03
C ASP A 204 -15.99 -15.82 -1.93
N LEU A 205 -14.68 -15.89 -1.64
CA LEU A 205 -13.65 -15.16 -2.39
C LEU A 205 -13.56 -15.66 -3.84
N LYS A 206 -13.43 -14.71 -4.76
CA LYS A 206 -13.29 -14.99 -6.19
C LYS A 206 -11.89 -14.65 -6.65
N ILE A 207 -11.15 -15.67 -7.08
CA ILE A 207 -9.87 -15.48 -7.76
C ILE A 207 -10.18 -15.26 -9.25
N ARG A 208 -9.80 -14.09 -9.76
CA ARG A 208 -10.01 -13.73 -11.17
C ARG A 208 -8.82 -14.20 -12.01
N LYS A 209 -9.09 -14.56 -13.26
CA LYS A 209 -8.03 -14.80 -14.25
C LYS A 209 -7.51 -13.45 -14.73
N GLU A 210 -6.20 -13.34 -14.92
CA GLU A 210 -5.58 -12.12 -15.46
C GLU A 210 -5.99 -11.86 -16.91
N THR A 211 -6.15 -12.93 -17.69
CA THR A 211 -6.51 -12.86 -19.11
C THR A 211 -7.45 -14.01 -19.49
N ASP A 212 -8.15 -13.82 -20.60
CA ASP A 212 -8.85 -14.89 -21.30
C ASP A 212 -8.15 -15.13 -22.65
N GLU A 213 -8.04 -16.39 -23.10
CA GLU A 213 -7.38 -16.74 -24.36
C GLU A 213 -8.28 -16.50 -25.58
N GLU A 214 -9.58 -16.27 -25.36
CA GLU A 214 -10.54 -16.08 -26.45
C GLU A 214 -10.21 -14.86 -27.31
N ALA A 215 -9.91 -15.09 -28.59
CA ALA A 215 -9.49 -14.05 -29.53
C ALA A 215 -10.55 -12.96 -29.72
N GLU A 216 -11.83 -13.30 -29.74
CA GLU A 216 -12.92 -12.33 -29.88
C GLU A 216 -13.01 -11.39 -28.66
N TYR A 217 -12.87 -11.95 -27.46
CA TYR A 217 -12.83 -11.18 -26.22
C TYR A 217 -11.63 -10.20 -26.22
N ASN A 218 -10.44 -10.69 -26.53
CA ASN A 218 -9.22 -9.88 -26.58
C ASN A 218 -9.30 -8.77 -27.63
N GLN A 219 -9.90 -9.04 -28.79
CA GLN A 219 -10.11 -8.01 -29.81
C GLN A 219 -11.07 -6.91 -29.32
N LYS A 220 -12.15 -7.26 -28.62
CA LYS A 220 -13.09 -6.27 -28.06
C LYS A 220 -12.42 -5.38 -27.01
N ILE A 221 -11.63 -5.97 -26.11
CA ILE A 221 -10.85 -5.22 -25.12
C ILE A 221 -9.83 -4.29 -25.79
N SER A 222 -9.07 -4.79 -26.77
CA SER A 222 -8.11 -3.97 -27.51
C SER A 222 -8.76 -2.80 -28.24
N ASN A 223 -9.94 -2.99 -28.84
CA ASN A 223 -10.68 -1.91 -29.49
C ASN A 223 -11.14 -0.83 -28.50
N LEU A 224 -11.54 -1.21 -27.28
CA LEU A 224 -11.92 -0.24 -26.24
C LEU A 224 -10.68 0.48 -25.69
N ARG A 225 -9.56 -0.22 -25.49
CA ARG A 225 -8.29 0.38 -25.08
C ARG A 225 -7.79 1.40 -26.10
N ALA A 226 -7.88 1.08 -27.40
CA ALA A 226 -7.52 2.03 -28.45
C ALA A 226 -8.40 3.30 -28.44
N GLN A 227 -9.69 3.20 -28.06
CA GLN A 227 -10.54 4.38 -27.86
C GLN A 227 -10.08 5.23 -26.67
N ILE A 228 -9.69 4.58 -25.56
CA ILE A 228 -9.09 5.25 -24.41
C ILE A 228 -7.80 5.98 -24.83
N ASP A 229 -6.90 5.31 -25.56
CA ASP A 229 -5.64 5.90 -26.03
C ASP A 229 -5.88 7.17 -26.87
N ILE A 230 -6.90 7.19 -27.73
CA ILE A 230 -7.27 8.37 -28.51
C ILE A 230 -7.72 9.51 -27.58
N ILE A 231 -8.56 9.22 -26.60
CA ILE A 231 -9.06 10.22 -25.63
C ILE A 231 -7.92 10.75 -24.77
N ASP A 232 -7.02 9.89 -24.30
CA ASP A 232 -5.88 10.27 -23.47
C ASP A 232 -4.92 11.19 -24.22
N ASN A 233 -4.64 10.92 -25.49
CA ASN A 233 -3.88 11.82 -26.35
C ASN A 233 -4.57 13.19 -26.50
N GLN A 234 -5.89 13.21 -26.69
CA GLN A 234 -6.66 14.46 -26.76
C GLN A 234 -6.63 15.24 -25.44
N LEU A 235 -6.65 14.56 -24.28
CA LEU A 235 -6.52 15.17 -22.96
C LEU A 235 -5.16 15.85 -22.81
N ILE A 236 -4.06 15.16 -23.16
CA ILE A 236 -2.71 15.73 -23.10
C ILE A 236 -2.58 16.95 -24.01
N ASP A 237 -3.06 16.86 -25.26
CA ASP A 237 -3.05 18.00 -26.19
C ASP A 237 -3.83 19.20 -25.66
N THR A 238 -5.00 18.95 -25.06
CA THR A 238 -5.86 19.99 -24.49
C THR A 238 -5.22 20.65 -23.29
N LEU A 239 -4.60 19.86 -22.40
CA LEU A 239 -3.83 20.39 -21.27
C LEU A 239 -2.63 21.21 -21.75
N GLY A 240 -1.90 20.75 -22.78
CA GLY A 240 -0.80 21.50 -23.38
C GLY A 240 -1.24 22.85 -23.96
N LYS A 241 -2.37 22.88 -24.70
CA LYS A 241 -2.99 24.12 -25.18
C LYS A 241 -3.37 25.05 -24.03
N ARG A 242 -3.93 24.49 -22.95
CA ARG A 242 -4.29 25.25 -21.74
C ARG A 242 -3.05 25.87 -21.08
N MET A 243 -1.91 25.17 -21.03
CA MET A 243 -0.67 25.73 -20.46
C MET A 243 -0.11 26.88 -21.30
N LYS A 244 -0.21 26.84 -22.64
CA LYS A 244 0.15 27.99 -23.49
C LYS A 244 -0.69 29.25 -23.18
N VAL A 245 -1.96 29.07 -22.81
CA VAL A 245 -2.80 30.19 -22.35
C VAL A 245 -2.33 30.70 -20.98
N SER A 246 -1.93 29.78 -20.08
CA SER A 246 -1.32 30.13 -18.79
C SER A 246 -0.03 30.94 -18.98
N ASP A 247 0.80 30.59 -19.95
CA ASP A 247 2.01 31.31 -20.31
C ASP A 247 1.70 32.76 -20.71
N GLY A 248 0.69 32.95 -21.56
CA GLY A 248 0.20 34.29 -21.95
C GLY A 248 -0.30 35.12 -20.77
N ILE A 249 -0.98 34.49 -19.79
CA ILE A 249 -1.38 35.15 -18.54
C ILE A 249 -0.13 35.57 -17.74
N GLY A 250 0.88 34.70 -17.67
CA GLY A 250 2.16 34.98 -17.01
C GLY A 250 2.84 36.21 -17.58
N GLU A 251 2.90 36.33 -18.91
CA GLU A 251 3.50 37.48 -19.60
C GLU A 251 2.75 38.79 -19.30
N LEU A 252 1.40 38.78 -19.34
CA LEU A 252 0.61 39.96 -18.99
C LEU A 252 0.79 40.38 -17.53
N LYS A 253 0.87 39.41 -16.61
CA LYS A 253 1.12 39.67 -15.19
C LYS A 253 2.53 40.23 -14.96
N ARG A 254 3.53 39.68 -15.66
CA ARG A 254 4.92 40.14 -15.62
C ARG A 254 5.02 41.62 -15.97
N GLN A 255 4.38 42.04 -17.07
CA GLN A 255 4.38 43.45 -17.54
C GLN A 255 3.83 44.45 -16.51
N ARG A 256 2.98 43.99 -15.59
CA ARG A 256 2.32 44.83 -14.58
C ARG A 256 2.71 44.48 -13.15
N ASN A 257 3.72 43.61 -12.96
CA ASN A 257 4.16 43.10 -11.67
C ASN A 257 2.99 42.57 -10.79
N VAL A 258 2.10 41.77 -11.39
CA VAL A 258 0.93 41.18 -10.72
C VAL A 258 1.25 39.77 -10.22
N ALA A 259 0.77 39.43 -9.02
CA ALA A 259 0.96 38.11 -8.43
C ALA A 259 0.36 36.96 -9.27
N VAL A 260 1.04 35.82 -9.27
CA VAL A 260 0.61 34.61 -10.00
C VAL A 260 -0.67 34.02 -9.41
N LEU A 261 -0.71 33.83 -8.10
CA LEU A 261 -1.83 33.16 -7.44
C LEU A 261 -3.01 34.11 -7.20
N GLN A 262 -4.20 33.70 -7.63
CA GLN A 262 -5.46 34.41 -7.40
C GLN A 262 -6.51 33.46 -6.83
N THR A 263 -6.56 33.37 -5.50
CA THR A 263 -7.34 32.36 -4.76
C THR A 263 -8.84 32.38 -5.07
N ASN A 264 -9.45 33.57 -5.23
CA ASN A 264 -10.89 33.68 -5.50
C ASN A 264 -11.29 33.05 -6.84
N ARG A 265 -10.47 33.24 -7.88
CA ARG A 265 -10.70 32.64 -9.20
C ARG A 265 -10.55 31.13 -9.15
N TRP A 266 -9.55 30.65 -8.42
CA TRP A 266 -9.31 29.22 -8.24
C TRP A 266 -10.51 28.53 -7.58
N ASN A 267 -11.00 29.06 -6.45
CA ASN A 267 -12.14 28.48 -5.73
C ASN A 267 -13.41 28.45 -6.59
N SER A 268 -13.68 29.51 -7.36
CA SER A 268 -14.83 29.56 -8.28
C SER A 268 -14.74 28.52 -9.40
N ILE A 269 -13.56 28.32 -9.98
CA ILE A 269 -13.34 27.31 -11.03
C ILE A 269 -13.51 25.91 -10.43
N LEU A 270 -12.89 25.65 -9.28
CA LEU A 270 -12.93 24.33 -8.65
C LEU A 270 -14.38 23.91 -8.35
N GLY A 271 -15.18 24.79 -7.74
CA GLY A 271 -16.60 24.50 -7.47
C GLY A 271 -17.40 24.20 -8.75
N LYS A 272 -17.16 24.96 -9.83
CA LYS A 272 -17.80 24.69 -11.12
C LYS A 272 -17.38 23.33 -11.71
N MET A 273 -16.10 22.98 -11.61
CA MET A 273 -15.57 21.73 -12.17
C MET A 273 -16.06 20.50 -11.39
N ILE A 274 -16.24 20.61 -10.07
CA ILE A 274 -16.85 19.54 -9.26
C ILE A 274 -18.27 19.24 -9.77
N LEU A 275 -19.13 20.25 -9.91
CA LEU A 275 -20.50 20.07 -10.41
C LEU A 275 -20.55 19.51 -11.83
N GLU A 276 -19.66 19.96 -12.71
CA GLU A 276 -19.54 19.45 -14.08
C GLU A 276 -19.01 18.01 -14.13
N GLY A 277 -18.13 17.63 -13.20
CA GLY A 277 -17.63 16.28 -13.07
C GLY A 277 -18.71 15.32 -12.58
N GLU A 278 -19.48 15.72 -11.57
CA GLU A 278 -20.60 14.95 -11.04
C GLU A 278 -21.65 14.67 -12.12
N SER A 279 -21.98 15.65 -12.96
CA SER A 279 -22.94 15.47 -14.07
C SER A 279 -22.46 14.48 -15.14
N LYS A 280 -21.15 14.18 -15.16
CA LYS A 280 -20.51 13.20 -16.05
C LYS A 280 -20.15 11.89 -15.34
N GLY A 281 -20.60 11.71 -14.10
CA GLY A 281 -20.36 10.49 -13.32
C GLY A 281 -18.94 10.39 -12.73
N LEU A 282 -18.20 11.50 -12.64
CA LEU A 282 -16.91 11.55 -11.96
C LEU A 282 -17.09 11.86 -10.47
N SER A 283 -16.27 11.25 -9.61
CA SER A 283 -16.30 11.54 -8.17
C SER A 283 -15.69 12.91 -7.86
N GLU A 284 -16.21 13.57 -6.82
CA GLU A 284 -15.69 14.85 -6.32
C GLU A 284 -14.18 14.77 -6.00
N GLU A 285 -13.76 13.70 -5.32
CA GLU A 285 -12.36 13.50 -4.95
C GLU A 285 -11.43 13.47 -6.17
N PHE A 286 -11.82 12.74 -7.22
CA PHE A 286 -11.05 12.63 -8.45
C PHE A 286 -10.90 14.00 -9.12
N VAL A 287 -12.02 14.71 -9.30
CA VAL A 287 -12.04 16.04 -9.93
C VAL A 287 -11.18 17.02 -9.15
N LEU A 288 -11.28 16.99 -7.82
CA LEU A 288 -10.52 17.87 -6.94
C LEU A 288 -9.01 17.61 -7.03
N ARG A 289 -8.56 16.35 -7.00
CA ARG A 289 -7.14 16.01 -7.16
C ARG A 289 -6.61 16.40 -8.53
N MET A 290 -7.36 16.07 -9.58
CA MET A 290 -7.00 16.37 -10.97
C MET A 290 -6.84 17.88 -11.21
N PHE A 291 -7.85 18.68 -10.85
CA PHE A 291 -7.80 20.12 -11.12
C PHE A 291 -6.78 20.86 -10.24
N LYS A 292 -6.50 20.38 -9.02
CA LYS A 292 -5.40 20.91 -8.20
C LYS A 292 -4.05 20.72 -8.89
N ALA A 293 -3.78 19.52 -9.42
CA ALA A 293 -2.55 19.25 -10.15
C ALA A 293 -2.43 20.13 -11.42
N ILE A 294 -3.52 20.23 -12.19
CA ILE A 294 -3.58 21.11 -13.38
C ILE A 294 -3.32 22.58 -13.01
N HIS A 295 -3.87 23.05 -11.88
CA HIS A 295 -3.67 24.41 -11.42
C HIS A 295 -2.22 24.66 -10.99
N GLN A 296 -1.63 23.73 -10.24
CA GLN A 296 -0.23 23.80 -9.83
C GLN A 296 0.69 23.89 -11.06
N GLU A 297 0.43 23.09 -12.09
CA GLU A 297 1.24 23.15 -13.32
C GLU A 297 1.12 24.51 -14.03
N SER A 298 -0.05 25.14 -14.00
CA SER A 298 -0.24 26.50 -14.52
C SER A 298 0.56 27.55 -13.76
N ILE A 299 0.66 27.41 -12.43
CA ILE A 299 1.46 28.29 -11.58
C ILE A 299 2.94 28.12 -11.94
N ASN A 300 3.43 26.88 -12.03
CA ASN A 300 4.82 26.58 -12.39
C ASN A 300 5.21 27.25 -13.73
N HIS A 301 4.32 27.17 -14.72
CA HIS A 301 4.49 27.82 -16.03
C HIS A 301 4.57 29.36 -15.93
N GLN A 302 3.65 30.00 -15.20
CA GLN A 302 3.64 31.45 -15.00
C GLN A 302 4.87 31.95 -14.24
N GLU A 303 5.30 31.23 -13.20
CA GLU A 303 6.49 31.56 -12.41
C GLU A 303 7.77 31.48 -13.24
N LYS A 304 7.91 30.45 -14.09
CA LYS A 304 9.05 30.34 -15.01
C LYS A 304 9.17 31.58 -15.91
N ILE A 305 8.05 32.09 -16.43
CA ILE A 305 8.03 33.27 -17.31
C ILE A 305 8.34 34.56 -16.54
N ILE A 306 7.73 34.73 -15.37
CA ILE A 306 7.96 35.93 -14.54
C ILE A 306 9.42 36.01 -14.09
N ASN A 307 10.03 34.87 -13.73
CA ASN A 307 11.39 34.82 -13.18
C ASN A 307 12.51 34.72 -14.25
N ALA A 308 12.19 34.51 -15.53
CA ALA A 308 13.19 34.30 -16.59
C ALA A 308 14.15 35.49 -16.85
N GLU A 309 13.81 36.72 -16.41
CA GLU A 309 14.69 37.90 -16.52
C GLU A 309 15.49 38.22 -15.25
N ALA A 310 15.13 37.65 -14.08
CA ALA A 310 15.89 37.88 -12.84
C ALA A 310 17.31 37.27 -12.89
N LEU A 311 17.54 36.32 -13.79
CA LEU A 311 18.83 35.66 -14.05
C LEU A 311 19.67 36.34 -15.15
N LYS A 312 19.16 37.41 -15.78
CA LYS A 312 19.86 38.17 -16.85
C LYS A 312 20.36 39.55 -16.42
N LYS A 313 20.18 39.94 -15.15
CA LYS A 313 20.75 41.13 -14.52
C LYS A 313 21.77 40.71 -13.46
#